data_AF-A0A1H6D6U3-F1
#
_entry.id   AF-A0A1H6D6U3-F1
#
_cell.length_a   1.000
_cell.length_b   1.000
_cell.length_c   1.000
_cell.angle_alpha   90.00
_cell.angle_beta   90.00
_cell.angle_gamma   90.00
#
_symmetry.space_group_name_H-M   'P 1'
#
loop_
_entity.id
_entity.type
_entity.pdbx_description
1 polymer ?
#
loop_
_entity_poly.entity_id
_entity_poly.type
_entity_poly.pdbx_seq_one_letter_code
_entity_poly.pdbx_strand_id
1 'polypeptide(L)'
;MNKTGTVPVTGRAAQGCRADGDEPAAGVASVANAVVELLRTVRRSKARLLAAASDDVDSATQILLRTAALEGPTRASTLAACVQSDLSTVSRQVTVLVTRGLLERQADPEDGRASLLVVTAAGRAVVAEHEQARMAFFEQVVSDWSPQERDQFAHLLERFTAAYDTTHIHWMTDAARQTATRSGNPEESDPA
;
A
#
# COMPACT_ATOMS: atom_id res chain seq x y z
N MET A 1 -54.39 0.70 -26.56
CA MET A 1 -54.43 1.43 -27.85
C MET A 1 -54.75 2.89 -27.57
N ASN A 2 -53.88 3.82 -27.99
CA ASN A 2 -54.23 5.11 -28.59
C ASN A 2 -52.94 5.70 -29.18
N LYS A 3 -52.91 5.81 -30.51
CA LYS A 3 -51.86 6.41 -31.34
C LYS A 3 -52.35 7.77 -31.83
N THR A 4 -51.56 8.82 -31.63
CA THR A 4 -51.45 10.04 -32.44
C THR A 4 -50.18 10.74 -31.93
N GLY A 5 -49.16 11.13 -32.67
CA GLY A 5 -48.98 11.37 -34.09
C GLY A 5 -48.27 12.71 -34.25
N THR A 6 -47.10 12.69 -34.91
CA THR A 6 -46.51 13.77 -35.74
C THR A 6 -45.38 14.66 -35.15
N VAL A 7 -44.24 14.52 -35.85
CA VAL A 7 -42.89 15.16 -35.87
C VAL A 7 -42.92 16.38 -36.83
N PRO A 8 -41.89 17.24 -37.10
CA PRO A 8 -40.61 17.62 -36.46
C PRO A 8 -40.49 19.15 -36.18
N VAL A 9 -39.45 19.57 -35.45
CA VAL A 9 -38.84 20.90 -35.66
C VAL A 9 -37.34 20.75 -35.90
N THR A 10 -36.93 21.27 -37.04
CA THR A 10 -35.56 21.47 -37.51
C THR A 10 -34.85 22.55 -36.69
N GLY A 11 -33.66 22.23 -36.16
CA GLY A 11 -32.70 23.19 -35.64
C GLY A 11 -31.30 22.81 -36.09
N ARG A 12 -30.82 23.44 -37.15
CA ARG A 12 -29.49 23.27 -37.73
C ARG A 12 -28.47 24.14 -36.99
N ALA A 13 -27.30 23.54 -36.77
CA ALA A 13 -25.99 24.14 -36.51
C ALA A 13 -25.76 24.93 -35.20
N ALA A 14 -24.98 24.31 -34.32
CA ALA A 14 -23.79 24.95 -33.78
C ALA A 14 -22.66 23.91 -33.76
N GLN A 15 -21.94 23.83 -34.88
CA GLN A 15 -20.59 23.31 -34.93
C GLN A 15 -19.75 24.26 -34.05
N GLY A 16 -19.47 23.87 -32.82
CA GLY A 16 -18.59 24.57 -31.90
C GLY A 16 -17.39 23.68 -31.64
N CYS A 17 -16.21 24.16 -32.03
CA CYS A 17 -14.91 23.52 -31.98
C CYS A 17 -14.73 22.57 -30.80
N ARG A 18 -14.57 21.27 -31.08
CA ARG A 18 -13.83 20.38 -30.18
C ARG A 18 -12.38 20.81 -30.28
N ALA A 19 -11.92 21.56 -29.27
CA ALA A 19 -10.51 21.63 -28.98
C ALA A 19 -10.12 20.30 -28.33
N ASP A 20 -9.70 19.36 -29.17
CA ASP A 20 -8.74 18.33 -28.78
C ASP A 20 -7.55 19.04 -28.12
N GLY A 21 -7.24 18.74 -26.86
CA GLY A 21 -6.08 19.38 -26.23
C GLY A 21 -5.76 19.17 -24.75
N ASP A 22 -6.60 18.53 -23.91
CA ASP A 22 -6.31 18.47 -22.46
C ASP A 22 -6.72 17.17 -21.72
N GLU A 23 -6.90 16.04 -22.43
CA GLU A 23 -7.31 14.77 -21.80
C GLU A 23 -6.25 13.88 -21.10
N PRO A 24 -4.92 14.06 -21.22
CA PRO A 24 -3.97 13.22 -20.47
C PRO A 24 -3.90 13.57 -18.97
N ALA A 25 -4.21 14.81 -18.57
CA ALA A 25 -4.19 15.22 -17.16
C ALA A 25 -5.41 14.74 -16.36
N ALA A 26 -6.58 14.61 -17.01
CA ALA A 26 -7.81 14.16 -16.37
C ALA A 26 -7.73 12.70 -15.90
N GLY A 27 -7.14 11.82 -16.72
CA GLY A 27 -6.89 10.42 -16.35
C GLY A 27 -5.95 10.28 -15.16
N VAL A 28 -4.86 11.06 -15.13
CA VAL A 28 -3.91 11.08 -14.01
C VAL A 28 -4.57 11.58 -12.72
N ALA A 29 -5.36 12.65 -12.80
CA ALA A 29 -6.09 13.18 -11.63
C ALA A 29 -7.10 12.16 -11.09
N SER A 30 -7.79 11.42 -11.96
CA SER A 30 -8.70 10.35 -11.55
C SER A 30 -7.99 9.24 -10.78
N VAL A 31 -6.84 8.76 -11.29
CA VAL A 31 -6.02 7.74 -10.62
C VAL A 31 -5.52 8.26 -9.27
N ALA A 32 -4.97 9.48 -9.22
CA ALA A 32 -4.47 10.07 -7.98
C ALA A 32 -5.57 10.18 -6.91
N ASN A 33 -6.77 10.64 -7.29
CA ASN A 33 -7.90 10.75 -6.39
C ASN A 33 -8.39 9.37 -5.89
N ALA A 34 -8.47 8.37 -6.78
CA ALA A 34 -8.86 7.01 -6.40
C ALA A 34 -7.87 6.40 -5.37
N VAL A 35 -6.57 6.61 -5.57
CA VAL A 35 -5.52 6.15 -4.63
C VAL A 35 -5.65 6.85 -3.28
N VAL A 36 -5.85 8.18 -3.27
CA VAL A 36 -6.03 8.92 -2.02
C VAL A 36 -7.26 8.45 -1.26
N GLU A 37 -8.38 8.20 -1.95
CA GLU A 37 -9.60 7.71 -1.30
C GLU A 37 -9.45 6.27 -0.79
N LEU A 38 -8.74 5.41 -1.54
CA LEU A 38 -8.38 4.07 -1.07
C LEU A 38 -7.55 4.15 0.22
N LEU A 39 -6.49 4.97 0.24
CA LEU A 39 -5.64 5.14 1.42
C LEU A 39 -6.42 5.67 2.63
N ARG A 40 -7.33 6.62 2.43
CA ARG A 40 -8.21 7.13 3.50
C ARG A 40 -9.15 6.05 4.03
N THR A 41 -9.74 5.27 3.13
CA THR A 41 -10.64 4.18 3.50
C THR A 41 -9.91 3.09 4.27
N VAL A 42 -8.73 2.68 3.81
CA VAL A 42 -7.86 1.73 4.53
C VAL A 42 -7.50 2.27 5.93
N ARG A 43 -7.08 3.54 6.04
CA ARG A 43 -6.76 4.17 7.33
C ARG A 43 -7.96 4.21 8.28
N ARG A 44 -9.16 4.56 7.78
CA ARG A 44 -10.40 4.56 8.58
C ARG A 44 -10.75 3.15 9.05
N SER A 45 -10.68 2.15 8.18
CA SER A 45 -10.95 0.76 8.53
C SER A 45 -9.97 0.27 9.59
N LYS A 46 -8.67 0.57 9.45
CA LYS A 46 -7.66 0.26 10.46
C LYS A 46 -7.98 0.95 11.79
N ALA A 47 -8.25 2.26 11.79
CA ALA A 47 -8.59 2.98 13.02
C ALA A 47 -9.82 2.41 13.74
N ARG A 48 -10.84 1.94 13.00
CA ARG A 48 -12.01 1.26 13.59
C ARG A 48 -11.66 -0.10 14.19
N LEU A 49 -10.82 -0.87 13.52
CA LEU A 49 -10.29 -2.13 14.04
C LEU A 49 -9.50 -1.90 15.34
N LEU A 50 -8.63 -0.89 15.38
CA LEU A 50 -7.84 -0.54 16.56
C LEU A 50 -8.66 0.07 17.70
N ALA A 51 -9.72 0.79 17.39
CA ALA A 51 -10.66 1.25 18.41
C ALA A 51 -11.46 0.07 19.00
N ALA A 52 -11.64 -1.01 18.24
CA ALA A 52 -12.31 -2.23 18.67
C ALA A 52 -11.36 -3.29 19.27
N ALA A 53 -10.06 -3.21 18.97
CA ALA A 53 -9.03 -4.16 19.37
C ALA A 53 -7.80 -3.42 19.90
N SER A 54 -7.32 -3.77 21.09
CA SER A 54 -6.36 -2.99 21.86
C SER A 54 -4.92 -2.87 21.32
N ASP A 55 -4.61 -3.13 20.05
CA ASP A 55 -3.21 -3.21 19.59
C ASP A 55 -2.94 -2.76 18.14
N ASP A 56 -2.35 -1.57 17.95
CA ASP A 56 -1.82 -1.06 16.66
C ASP A 56 -0.55 -1.80 16.19
N VAL A 57 0.05 -2.53 17.12
CA VAL A 57 1.23 -3.37 16.92
C VAL A 57 0.90 -4.60 16.07
N ASP A 58 -0.36 -5.02 15.99
CA ASP A 58 -0.73 -6.31 15.39
C ASP A 58 -0.52 -6.34 13.87
N SER A 59 -0.92 -5.30 13.13
CA SER A 59 -0.78 -5.30 11.66
C SER A 59 0.68 -5.29 11.19
N ALA A 60 1.54 -4.49 11.84
CA ALA A 60 2.95 -4.41 11.45
C ALA A 60 3.69 -5.71 11.82
N THR A 61 3.32 -6.30 12.96
CA THR A 61 3.84 -7.57 13.44
C THR A 61 3.37 -8.74 12.58
N GLN A 62 2.14 -8.70 12.08
CA GLN A 62 1.58 -9.67 11.12
C GLN A 62 2.33 -9.64 9.78
N ILE A 63 2.60 -8.45 9.23
CA ILE A 63 3.41 -8.31 8.00
C ILE A 63 4.79 -8.95 8.20
N LEU A 64 5.45 -8.62 9.31
CA LEU A 64 6.77 -9.17 9.62
C LEU A 64 6.75 -10.70 9.78
N LEU A 65 5.76 -11.25 10.48
CA LEU A 65 5.60 -12.69 10.67
C LEU A 65 5.35 -13.42 9.33
N ARG A 66 4.50 -12.84 8.47
CA ARG A 66 4.24 -13.37 7.13
C ARG A 66 5.51 -13.36 6.28
N THR A 67 6.26 -12.26 6.28
CA THR A 67 7.53 -12.18 5.55
C THR A 67 8.52 -13.22 6.05
N ALA A 68 8.68 -13.39 7.37
CA ALA A 68 9.53 -14.44 7.93
C ALA A 68 9.08 -15.86 7.54
N ALA A 69 7.78 -16.10 7.37
CA ALA A 69 7.27 -17.40 6.93
C ALA A 69 7.59 -17.69 5.45
N LEU A 70 7.69 -16.65 4.62
CA LEU A 70 8.05 -16.77 3.19
C LEU A 70 9.56 -16.90 2.98
N GLU A 71 10.36 -16.13 3.71
CA GLU A 71 11.83 -16.15 3.61
C GLU A 71 12.47 -17.40 4.24
N GLY A 72 11.79 -18.03 5.22
CA GLY A 72 12.37 -19.09 6.03
C GLY A 72 13.33 -18.56 7.11
N PRO A 73 14.19 -19.41 7.70
CA PRO A 73 15.16 -18.99 8.72
C PRO A 73 16.02 -17.82 8.24
N THR A 74 15.89 -16.66 8.88
CA THR A 74 16.54 -15.44 8.37
C THR A 74 16.95 -14.48 9.49
N ARG A 75 17.88 -13.56 9.21
CA ARG A 75 18.37 -12.57 10.17
C ARG A 75 17.39 -11.39 10.27
N ALA A 76 17.37 -10.73 11.43
CA ALA A 76 16.54 -9.53 11.65
C ALA A 76 16.86 -8.39 10.67
N SER A 77 18.12 -8.25 10.27
CA SER A 77 18.56 -7.28 9.26
C SER A 77 17.98 -7.56 7.88
N THR A 78 17.88 -8.84 7.51
CA THR A 78 17.29 -9.24 6.24
C THR A 78 15.79 -8.96 6.24
N LEU A 79 15.08 -9.31 7.32
CA LEU A 79 13.66 -8.98 7.45
C LEU A 79 13.41 -7.47 7.37
N ALA A 80 14.24 -6.66 8.03
CA ALA A 80 14.15 -5.21 7.97
C ALA A 80 14.26 -4.66 6.56
N ALA A 81 15.17 -5.20 5.75
CA ALA A 81 15.26 -4.87 4.33
C ALA A 81 13.99 -5.28 3.56
N CYS A 82 13.47 -6.50 3.78
CA CYS A 82 12.28 -7.00 3.09
C CYS A 82 11.02 -6.19 3.40
N VAL A 83 10.85 -5.71 4.65
CA VAL A 83 9.69 -4.90 5.04
C VAL A 83 9.93 -3.39 4.91
N GLN A 84 11.08 -2.98 4.35
CA GLN A 84 11.51 -1.58 4.21
C GLN A 84 11.37 -0.78 5.52
N SER A 85 11.77 -1.38 6.65
CA SER A 85 11.67 -0.78 7.98
C SER A 85 13.05 -0.71 8.65
N ASP A 86 13.21 0.21 9.61
CA ASP A 86 14.45 0.31 10.35
C ASP A 86 14.65 -0.89 11.30
N LEU A 87 15.91 -1.26 11.53
CA LEU A 87 16.26 -2.42 12.34
C LEU A 87 15.75 -2.28 13.79
N SER A 88 15.63 -1.06 14.32
CA SER A 88 15.17 -0.83 15.69
C SER A 88 13.68 -1.16 15.84
N THR A 89 12.86 -0.78 14.85
CA THR A 89 11.44 -1.10 14.76
C THR A 89 11.22 -2.59 14.59
N VAL A 90 11.94 -3.22 13.65
CA VAL A 90 11.86 -4.69 13.45
C VAL A 90 12.30 -5.44 14.70
N SER A 91 13.36 -5.02 15.40
CA SER A 91 13.80 -5.68 16.63
C SER A 91 12.73 -5.68 17.72
N ARG A 92 11.98 -4.58 17.87
CA ARG A 92 10.83 -4.51 18.81
C ARG A 92 9.73 -5.47 18.40
N GLN A 93 9.35 -5.49 17.13
CA GLN A 93 8.31 -6.40 16.60
C GLN A 93 8.70 -7.87 16.74
N VAL A 94 9.96 -8.21 16.44
CA VAL A 94 10.51 -9.56 16.67
C VAL A 94 10.41 -9.93 18.14
N THR A 95 10.75 -9.02 19.05
CA THR A 95 10.66 -9.28 20.50
C THR A 95 9.23 -9.59 20.92
N VAL A 96 8.24 -8.87 20.37
CA VAL A 96 6.81 -9.16 20.59
C VAL A 96 6.44 -10.54 20.04
N LEU A 97 6.84 -10.87 18.81
CA LEU A 97 6.56 -12.17 18.19
C LEU A 97 7.17 -13.35 18.94
N VAL A 98 8.40 -13.19 19.43
CA VAL A 98 9.08 -14.21 20.24
C VAL A 98 8.38 -14.38 21.58
N THR A 99 7.99 -13.27 22.23
CA THR A 99 7.23 -13.30 23.49
C THR A 99 5.88 -13.99 23.31
N ARG A 100 5.24 -13.81 22.14
CA ARG A 100 3.99 -14.48 21.76
C ARG A 100 4.18 -15.93 21.27
N GLY A 101 5.42 -16.44 21.21
CA GLY A 101 5.73 -17.80 20.76
C GLY A 101 5.53 -18.05 19.26
N LEU A 102 5.44 -16.99 18.45
CA LEU A 102 5.22 -17.06 17.00
C LEU A 102 6.53 -17.10 16.21
N LEU A 103 7.59 -16.52 16.78
CA LEU A 103 8.97 -16.65 16.32
C LEU A 103 9.83 -17.25 17.42
N GLU A 104 10.96 -17.83 17.02
CA GLU A 104 12.04 -18.21 17.93
C GLU A 104 13.39 -17.78 17.38
N ARG A 105 14.36 -17.59 18.28
CA ARG A 105 15.75 -17.27 17.93
C ARG A 105 16.56 -18.55 18.01
N GLN A 106 17.22 -18.90 16.92
CA GLN A 106 18.18 -19.99 16.86
C GLN A 106 19.58 -19.44 16.59
N ALA A 107 20.61 -20.11 17.09
CA ALA A 107 21.99 -19.76 16.75
C ALA A 107 22.21 -19.97 15.24
N ASP A 108 22.86 -19.02 14.59
CA ASP A 108 23.23 -19.19 13.19
C ASP A 108 24.41 -20.19 13.09
N PRO A 109 24.25 -21.32 12.38
CA PRO A 109 25.27 -22.36 12.30
C PRO A 109 26.52 -21.91 11.53
N GLU A 110 26.42 -20.88 10.68
CA GLU A 110 27.57 -20.34 9.95
C GLU A 110 28.25 -19.18 10.68
N ASP A 111 27.53 -18.52 11.59
CA ASP A 111 28.04 -17.43 12.42
C ASP A 111 27.45 -17.52 13.83
N GLY A 112 28.13 -18.20 14.75
CA GLY A 112 27.65 -18.40 16.12
C GLY A 112 27.45 -17.11 16.94
N ARG A 113 27.79 -15.93 16.40
CA ARG A 113 27.47 -14.62 17.00
C ARG A 113 26.14 -14.05 16.50
N ALA A 114 25.63 -14.53 15.37
CA ALA A 114 24.35 -14.14 14.79
C ALA A 114 23.22 -15.08 15.26
N SER A 115 22.00 -14.56 15.25
CA SER A 115 20.79 -15.36 15.49
C SER A 115 19.89 -15.33 14.27
N LEU A 116 19.36 -16.49 13.91
CA LEU A 116 18.31 -16.66 12.93
C LEU A 116 16.95 -16.59 13.62
N LEU A 117 16.00 -15.96 12.95
CA LEU A 117 14.60 -15.94 13.32
C LEU A 117 13.91 -17.05 12.56
N VAL A 118 13.26 -17.94 13.30
CA VAL A 118 12.54 -19.08 12.75
C VAL A 118 11.08 -18.97 13.14
N VAL A 119 10.18 -19.13 12.16
CA VAL A 119 8.74 -19.18 12.43
C VAL A 119 8.41 -20.50 13.11
N THR A 120 7.69 -20.44 14.23
CA THR A 120 7.25 -21.63 14.97
C THR A 120 6.05 -22.29 14.29
N ALA A 121 5.64 -23.47 14.75
CA ALA A 121 4.39 -24.08 14.28
C ALA A 121 3.16 -23.20 14.58
N ALA A 122 3.13 -22.57 15.76
CA ALA A 122 2.08 -21.62 16.14
C ALA A 122 2.09 -20.38 15.23
N GLY A 123 3.28 -19.83 14.94
CA GLY A 123 3.44 -18.73 13.98
C GLY A 123 2.89 -19.05 12.60
N ARG A 124 3.17 -20.25 12.08
CA ARG A 124 2.62 -20.72 10.79
C ARG A 124 1.10 -20.84 10.80
N ALA A 125 0.52 -21.33 11.91
CA ALA A 125 -0.93 -21.43 12.05
C ALA A 125 -1.60 -20.04 12.02
N VAL A 126 -1.03 -19.07 12.75
CA VAL A 126 -1.50 -17.68 12.73
C VAL A 126 -1.41 -17.08 11.33
N VAL A 127 -0.30 -17.27 10.62
CA VAL A 127 -0.17 -16.82 9.22
C VAL A 127 -1.29 -17.42 8.36
N ALA A 128 -1.53 -18.73 8.44
CA ALA A 128 -2.57 -19.40 7.67
C ALA A 128 -3.99 -18.87 7.97
N GLU A 129 -4.31 -18.63 9.24
CA GLU A 129 -5.60 -18.04 9.66
C GLU A 129 -5.79 -16.63 9.05
N HIS A 130 -4.76 -15.80 9.12
CA HIS A 130 -4.80 -14.46 8.52
C HIS A 130 -4.90 -14.51 6.99
N GLU A 131 -4.23 -15.46 6.33
CA GLU A 131 -4.36 -15.66 4.89
C GLU A 131 -5.80 -16.02 4.51
N GLN A 132 -6.43 -16.93 5.24
CA GLN A 132 -7.83 -17.32 5.03
C GLN A 132 -8.79 -16.16 5.25
N ALA A 133 -8.62 -15.41 6.36
CA ALA A 133 -9.44 -14.24 6.65
C ALA A 133 -9.30 -13.16 5.56
N ARG A 134 -8.08 -12.96 5.05
CA ARG A 134 -7.83 -12.02 3.96
C ARG A 134 -8.49 -12.48 2.65
N MET A 135 -8.38 -13.77 2.30
CA MET A 135 -9.04 -14.32 1.11
C MET A 135 -10.56 -14.16 1.20
N ALA A 136 -11.16 -14.55 2.33
CA ALA A 136 -12.60 -14.41 2.56
C ALA A 136 -13.06 -12.94 2.47
N PHE A 137 -12.26 -12.00 3.00
CA PHE A 137 -12.55 -10.58 2.84
C PHE A 137 -12.54 -10.14 1.37
N PHE A 138 -11.50 -10.50 0.61
CA PHE A 138 -11.42 -10.12 -0.80
C PHE A 138 -12.49 -10.79 -1.66
N GLU A 139 -12.89 -12.04 -1.36
CA GLU A 139 -14.02 -12.70 -2.02
C GLU A 139 -15.32 -11.88 -1.88
N GLN A 140 -15.54 -11.22 -0.73
CA GLN A 140 -16.67 -10.31 -0.56
C GLN A 140 -16.47 -9.00 -1.34
N VAL A 141 -15.27 -8.42 -1.30
CA VAL A 141 -14.96 -7.14 -1.96
C VAL A 141 -15.16 -7.20 -3.48
N VAL A 142 -14.83 -8.34 -4.11
CA VAL A 142 -14.96 -8.53 -5.57
C VAL A 142 -16.12 -9.46 -5.94
N SER A 143 -17.08 -9.63 -5.05
CA SER A 143 -18.17 -10.61 -5.19
C SER A 143 -19.04 -10.38 -6.42
N ASP A 144 -19.24 -9.12 -6.81
CA ASP A 144 -20.03 -8.70 -7.97
C ASP A 144 -19.20 -8.54 -9.26
N TRP A 145 -17.88 -8.74 -9.19
CA TRP A 145 -17.00 -8.62 -10.35
C TRP A 145 -16.96 -9.91 -11.16
N SER A 146 -16.98 -9.78 -12.48
CA SER A 146 -16.68 -10.86 -13.41
C SER A 146 -15.22 -11.34 -13.28
N PRO A 147 -14.89 -12.58 -13.71
CA PRO A 147 -13.51 -13.06 -13.70
C PRO A 147 -12.54 -12.13 -14.45
N GLN A 148 -12.98 -11.57 -15.59
CA GLN A 148 -12.17 -10.66 -16.39
C GLN A 148 -11.85 -9.35 -15.66
N GLU A 149 -12.81 -8.78 -14.92
CA GLU A 149 -12.58 -7.57 -14.13
C GLU A 149 -11.59 -7.82 -12.99
N ARG A 150 -11.66 -8.99 -12.34
CA ARG A 150 -10.71 -9.39 -11.30
C ARG A 150 -9.29 -9.49 -11.85
N ASP A 151 -9.12 -10.18 -12.99
CA ASP A 151 -7.81 -10.34 -13.64
C ASP A 151 -7.26 -8.99 -14.13
N GLN A 152 -8.10 -8.15 -14.73
CA GLN A 152 -7.71 -6.84 -15.21
C GLN A 152 -7.29 -5.91 -14.07
N PHE A 153 -8.06 -5.89 -12.98
CA PHE A 153 -7.74 -5.08 -11.81
C PHE A 153 -6.43 -5.55 -11.15
N ALA A 154 -6.25 -6.86 -10.97
CA ALA A 154 -5.01 -7.40 -10.43
C ALA A 154 -3.79 -6.97 -11.27
N HIS A 155 -3.87 -7.12 -12.59
CA HIS A 155 -2.81 -6.71 -13.50
C HIS A 155 -2.50 -5.19 -13.42
N LEU A 156 -3.53 -4.35 -13.41
CA LEU A 156 -3.35 -2.89 -13.33
C LEU A 156 -2.79 -2.47 -11.96
N LEU A 157 -3.24 -3.10 -10.88
CA LEU A 157 -2.77 -2.81 -9.52
C LEU A 157 -1.32 -3.24 -9.30
N GLU A 158 -0.91 -4.40 -9.84
CA GLU A 158 0.48 -4.85 -9.81
C GLU A 158 1.39 -3.87 -10.56
N ARG A 159 1.00 -3.49 -11.78
CA ARG A 159 1.73 -2.51 -12.59
C ARG A 159 1.80 -1.15 -11.89
N PHE A 160 0.71 -0.70 -11.28
CA PHE A 160 0.68 0.55 -10.52
C PHE A 160 1.61 0.50 -9.31
N THR A 161 1.53 -0.58 -8.51
CA THR A 161 2.37 -0.77 -7.31
C THR A 161 3.85 -0.75 -7.64
N ALA A 162 4.27 -1.47 -8.69
CA ALA A 162 5.68 -1.50 -9.12
C ALA A 162 6.19 -0.11 -9.57
N ALA A 163 5.35 0.64 -10.30
CA ALA A 163 5.67 1.99 -10.73
C ALA A 163 5.69 3.00 -9.56
N TYR A 164 4.77 2.84 -8.61
CA TYR A 164 4.67 3.69 -7.42
C TYR A 164 5.90 3.53 -6.53
N ASP A 165 6.32 2.31 -6.22
CA ASP A 165 7.51 2.03 -5.40
C ASP A 165 8.78 2.68 -6.00
N THR A 166 8.97 2.49 -7.32
CA THR A 166 10.11 3.05 -8.06
C THR A 166 10.10 4.59 -8.13
N THR A 167 8.93 5.19 -8.30
CA THR A 167 8.82 6.64 -8.55
C THR A 167 8.69 7.45 -7.25
N HIS A 168 8.02 6.90 -6.24
CA HIS A 168 7.75 7.58 -4.97
C HIS A 168 9.01 7.85 -4.16
N ILE A 169 9.99 6.92 -4.18
CA ILE A 169 11.30 7.10 -3.53
C ILE A 169 12.04 8.28 -4.16
N HIS A 170 12.06 8.37 -5.49
CA HIS A 170 12.71 9.47 -6.20
C HIS A 170 11.99 10.81 -5.96
N TRP A 171 10.66 10.82 -5.99
CA TRP A 171 9.88 12.04 -5.77
C TRP A 171 10.00 12.58 -4.34
N MET A 172 9.99 11.72 -3.30
CA MET A 172 10.19 12.18 -1.91
C MET A 172 11.61 12.74 -1.70
N THR A 173 12.62 12.11 -2.29
CA THR A 173 14.02 12.55 -2.16
C THR A 173 14.24 13.89 -2.87
N ASP A 174 13.57 14.11 -4.00
CA ASP A 174 13.64 15.37 -4.74
C ASP A 174 12.77 16.47 -4.14
N ALA A 175 11.59 16.13 -3.60
CA ALA A 175 10.74 17.07 -2.87
C ALA A 175 11.41 17.56 -1.58
N ALA A 176 12.06 16.67 -0.82
CA ALA A 176 12.83 17.03 0.37
C ALA A 176 14.04 17.93 0.05
N ARG A 177 14.69 17.73 -1.10
CA ARG A 177 15.74 18.65 -1.60
C ARG A 177 15.16 20.02 -1.99
N GLN A 178 14.01 20.06 -2.67
CA GLN A 178 13.37 21.30 -3.10
C GLN A 178 12.81 22.14 -1.94
N THR A 179 12.29 21.53 -0.87
CA THR A 179 11.90 22.27 0.34
C THR A 179 13.10 22.80 1.12
N ALA A 180 14.22 22.06 1.16
CA ALA A 180 15.47 22.56 1.75
C ALA A 180 16.04 23.77 0.98
N THR A 181 15.98 23.77 -0.35
CA THR A 181 16.39 24.92 -1.18
C THR A 181 15.45 26.12 -1.03
N ARG A 182 14.14 25.93 -0.81
CA ARG A 182 13.19 27.04 -0.56
C ARG A 182 13.27 27.64 0.84
N SER A 183 13.78 26.91 1.83
CA SER A 183 13.94 27.40 3.20
C SER A 183 15.29 28.11 3.46
N GLY A 184 16.18 28.16 2.46
CA GLY A 184 17.53 28.72 2.56
C GLY A 184 17.77 29.91 1.63
N ASN A 185 16.95 30.97 1.70
CA ASN A 185 17.36 32.38 1.53
C ASN A 185 16.13 33.30 1.71
N PRO A 186 16.20 34.36 2.52
CA PRO A 186 16.75 35.61 1.97
C PRO A 186 17.65 36.43 2.91
N GLU A 187 18.67 37.03 2.28
CA GLU A 187 19.25 38.36 2.55
C GLU A 187 20.07 38.55 3.84
N GLU A 188 21.31 38.07 3.77
CA GLU A 188 22.46 38.83 4.26
C GLU A 188 22.57 40.12 3.42
N SER A 189 21.95 41.20 3.91
CA SER A 189 22.22 42.58 3.50
C SER A 189 22.70 43.35 4.72
N ASP A 190 23.99 43.60 4.78
CA ASP A 190 24.63 44.65 5.58
C ASP A 190 25.96 45.03 4.88
N PRO A 191 26.57 46.22 5.07
CA PRO A 191 26.07 47.54 5.45
C PRO A 191 26.45 48.62 4.40
N ALA A 192 25.87 49.83 4.51
CA ALA A 192 26.55 51.09 4.14
C ALA A 192 25.92 52.28 4.88
#